data_AF-A0A8J3C230-F1
#
_entry.id   AF-A0A8J3C230-F1
#
_cell.length_a   1.000
_cell.length_b   1.000
_cell.length_c   1.000
_cell.angle_alpha   90.00
_cell.angle_beta   90.00
_cell.angle_gamma   90.00
#
_symmetry.space_group_name_H-M   'P 1'
#
loop_
_entity.id
_entity.type
_entity.pdbx_description
1 polymer ?
#
loop_
_entity_poly.entity_id
_entity_poly.type
_entity_poly.pdbx_seq_one_letter_code
_entity_poly.pdbx_strand_id
1 'polypeptide(L)'
;MAYDATATAAQAALADAGLPQPTLLTQPEQVAGGAARLAGATHAAEGPTAATTRLPRTRLTIGSLTAVAVLAAASVGLLLQTVTTADVSTIAARVVGVRLPIGNLALAAAIAATAATAAAQLAPTTWLSPQGLNDPASTRYLLRRSYLAAAAAGLALSGLWGLGTGVGVGWTDPQYLRWALTAAAPVAASGIIIAVASPRLPAARLVDWLPRMRPPVWPIAVAAAGVYLVRAAYTLTFPNDLTGMPGLTAALGAALLGAATAATVTRHLGIRIAVMLILVPGYALVVTVNTIGYLTATYAAALAWWHLAAATHTVREAAPNNPVTRWLTRV
;
A
#
# COMPACT_ATOMS: atom_id res chain seq x y z
N MET A 1 -31.64 -24.80 13.27
CA MET A 1 -33.06 -24.40 13.15
C MET A 1 -33.54 -23.90 14.51
N ALA A 2 -33.15 -22.68 14.90
CA ALA A 2 -33.48 -22.09 16.20
C ALA A 2 -33.67 -20.57 16.02
N TYR A 3 -34.54 -20.19 15.09
CA TYR A 3 -34.81 -18.80 14.74
C TYR A 3 -36.30 -18.70 14.44
N ASP A 4 -37.15 -18.59 15.47
CA ASP A 4 -38.58 -18.32 15.25
C ASP A 4 -39.36 -17.82 16.47
N ALA A 5 -38.93 -18.14 17.70
CA ALA A 5 -39.69 -17.76 18.90
C ALA A 5 -39.62 -16.26 19.23
N THR A 6 -38.50 -15.58 18.94
CA THR A 6 -38.32 -14.15 19.23
C THR A 6 -38.94 -13.25 18.17
N ALA A 7 -38.93 -13.67 16.91
CA ALA A 7 -39.54 -12.93 15.81
C ALA A 7 -41.07 -12.94 15.91
N THR A 8 -41.66 -14.09 16.24
CA THR A 8 -43.11 -14.24 16.47
C THR A 8 -43.59 -13.45 17.70
N ALA A 9 -42.83 -13.46 18.79
CA ALA A 9 -43.14 -12.65 19.98
C ALA A 9 -43.08 -11.14 19.71
N ALA A 10 -42.09 -10.68 18.93
CA ALA A 10 -42.01 -9.27 18.52
C ALA A 10 -43.18 -8.90 17.60
N GLN A 11 -43.56 -9.78 16.67
CA GLN A 11 -44.67 -9.54 15.74
C GLN A 11 -46.03 -9.44 16.45
N ALA A 12 -46.25 -10.24 17.50
CA ALA A 12 -47.42 -10.14 18.37
C ALA A 12 -47.45 -8.82 19.16
N ALA A 13 -46.32 -8.42 19.76
CA ALA A 13 -46.21 -7.16 20.51
C ALA A 13 -46.42 -5.91 19.63
N LEU A 14 -46.00 -5.95 18.36
CA LEU A 14 -46.22 -4.86 17.40
C LEU A 14 -47.68 -4.80 16.91
N ALA A 15 -48.35 -5.94 16.78
CA ALA A 15 -49.78 -5.99 16.44
C ALA A 15 -50.66 -5.44 17.58
N ASP A 16 -50.34 -5.77 18.83
CA ASP A 16 -51.01 -5.22 20.02
C ASP A 16 -50.82 -3.70 20.17
N ALA A 17 -49.71 -3.15 19.65
CA ALA A 17 -49.44 -1.73 19.63
C ALA A 17 -50.18 -0.95 18.52
N GLY A 18 -51.01 -1.61 17.71
CA GLY A 18 -51.75 -1.00 16.60
C GLY A 18 -50.86 -0.51 15.45
N LEU A 19 -49.60 -0.96 15.41
CA LEU A 19 -48.66 -0.61 14.36
C LEU A 19 -48.82 -1.55 13.16
N PRO A 20 -48.57 -1.07 11.92
CA PRO A 20 -48.64 -1.91 10.74
C PRO A 20 -47.69 -3.11 10.86
N GLN A 21 -48.17 -4.30 10.46
CA GLN A 21 -47.41 -5.54 10.61
C GLN A 21 -46.01 -5.41 9.97
N PRO A 22 -44.92 -5.69 10.71
CA PRO A 22 -43.59 -5.64 10.14
C PRO A 22 -43.43 -6.74 9.10
N THR A 23 -43.12 -6.35 7.86
CA THR A 23 -42.83 -7.29 6.79
C THR A 23 -41.50 -7.97 7.06
N LEU A 24 -41.55 -9.27 7.34
CA LEU A 24 -40.36 -10.06 7.62
C LEU A 24 -39.56 -10.24 6.32
N LEU A 25 -38.47 -9.49 6.21
CA LEU A 25 -37.61 -9.50 5.03
C LEU A 25 -36.79 -10.79 5.03
N THR A 26 -37.23 -11.77 4.24
CA THR A 26 -36.55 -13.05 4.08
C THR A 26 -35.23 -12.94 3.32
N GLN A 27 -35.02 -11.85 2.57
CA GLN A 27 -33.82 -11.57 1.77
C GLN A 27 -33.43 -10.09 1.88
N PRO A 28 -32.88 -9.66 3.03
CA PRO A 28 -32.56 -8.25 3.29
C PRO A 28 -31.55 -7.67 2.29
N GLU A 29 -30.65 -8.49 1.74
CA GLU A 29 -29.73 -8.06 0.68
C GLU A 29 -30.42 -7.65 -0.62
N GLN A 30 -31.56 -8.27 -0.97
CA GLN A 30 -32.28 -7.94 -2.20
C GLN A 30 -33.07 -6.64 -2.06
N VAL A 31 -33.60 -6.36 -0.87
CA VAL A 31 -34.32 -5.11 -0.61
C VAL A 31 -33.36 -3.93 -0.46
N ALA A 32 -32.21 -4.13 0.18
CA ALA A 32 -31.13 -3.13 0.17
C ALA A 32 -30.62 -2.87 -1.26
N GLY A 33 -30.50 -3.92 -2.09
CA GLY A 33 -30.14 -3.80 -3.51
C GLY A 33 -31.21 -3.06 -4.33
N GLY A 34 -32.49 -3.36 -4.12
CA GLY A 34 -33.62 -2.69 -4.77
C GLY A 34 -33.73 -1.21 -4.38
N ALA A 35 -33.62 -0.90 -3.09
CA ALA A 35 -33.60 0.47 -2.59
C ALA A 35 -32.38 1.25 -3.11
N ALA A 36 -31.21 0.62 -3.22
CA ALA A 36 -30.03 1.22 -3.81
C ALA A 36 -30.18 1.47 -5.33
N ARG A 37 -30.91 0.61 -6.05
CA ARG A 37 -31.24 0.83 -7.48
C ARG A 37 -32.25 1.97 -7.66
N LEU A 38 -33.27 2.06 -6.80
CA LEU A 38 -34.23 3.17 -6.80
C LEU A 38 -33.57 4.50 -6.41
N ALA A 39 -32.68 4.51 -5.42
CA ALA A 39 -31.88 5.68 -5.06
C ALA A 39 -30.79 6.01 -6.09
N GLY A 40 -30.36 5.03 -6.89
CA GLY A 40 -29.44 5.22 -8.02
C GLY A 40 -30.11 5.79 -9.26
N ALA A 41 -31.40 5.51 -9.48
CA ALA A 41 -32.18 6.05 -10.60
C ALA A 41 -32.31 7.58 -10.55
N THR A 42 -32.27 8.19 -9.37
CA THR A 42 -32.26 9.66 -9.21
C THR A 42 -30.91 10.31 -9.53
N HIS A 43 -29.82 9.52 -9.62
CA HIS A 43 -28.47 9.99 -10.00
C HIS A 43 -28.13 9.72 -11.48
N ALA A 44 -29.09 9.26 -12.29
CA ALA A 44 -28.89 8.89 -13.70
C ALA A 44 -28.46 10.04 -14.64
N ALA A 45 -28.34 11.27 -14.13
CA ALA A 45 -27.74 12.40 -14.87
C ALA A 45 -26.21 12.28 -15.00
N GLU A 46 -25.55 11.49 -14.13
CA GLU A 46 -24.13 11.17 -14.25
C GLU A 46 -23.98 9.81 -14.96
N GLY A 47 -23.27 9.78 -16.10
CA GLY A 47 -23.11 8.58 -16.93
C GLY A 47 -22.50 7.36 -16.22
N PRO A 48 -22.28 6.23 -16.92
CA PRO A 48 -21.85 4.97 -16.31
C PRO A 48 -20.54 5.12 -15.53
N THR A 49 -20.58 4.73 -14.25
CA THR A 49 -19.43 4.75 -13.33
C THR A 49 -18.88 3.34 -13.11
N ALA A 50 -17.69 3.24 -12.54
CA ALA A 50 -17.04 1.99 -12.16
C ALA A 50 -17.91 1.14 -11.23
N ALA A 51 -18.75 1.76 -10.40
CA ALA A 51 -19.75 1.07 -9.58
C ALA A 51 -20.88 0.44 -10.40
N THR A 52 -21.21 0.98 -11.58
CA THR A 52 -22.35 0.54 -12.40
C THR A 52 -21.95 -0.26 -13.63
N THR A 53 -20.65 -0.37 -13.91
CA THR A 53 -20.11 -1.13 -15.04
C THR A 53 -19.31 -2.34 -14.60
N ARG A 54 -19.28 -3.37 -15.44
CA ARG A 54 -18.42 -4.53 -15.21
C ARG A 54 -16.96 -4.11 -15.27
N LEU A 55 -16.18 -4.55 -14.29
CA LEU A 55 -14.73 -4.37 -14.32
C LEU A 55 -14.14 -5.13 -15.50
N PRO A 56 -13.15 -4.57 -16.20
CA PRO A 56 -12.38 -5.32 -17.18
C PRO A 56 -11.73 -6.49 -16.46
N ARG A 57 -12.05 -7.72 -16.90
CA ARG A 57 -11.41 -8.94 -16.42
C ARG A 57 -9.96 -8.92 -16.89
N THR A 58 -9.06 -8.39 -16.07
CA THR A 58 -7.63 -8.57 -16.33
C THR A 58 -7.30 -10.01 -16.00
N ARG A 59 -6.85 -10.78 -16.99
CA ARG A 59 -6.33 -12.13 -16.76
C ARG A 59 -5.21 -12.02 -15.73
N LEU A 60 -5.22 -12.90 -14.74
CA LEU A 60 -4.13 -13.08 -13.80
C LEU A 60 -2.87 -13.40 -14.61
N THR A 61 -1.96 -12.44 -14.73
CA THR A 61 -0.69 -12.68 -15.41
C THR A 61 0.34 -13.11 -14.40
N ILE A 62 1.25 -14.00 -14.79
CA ILE A 62 2.40 -14.38 -13.96
C ILE A 62 3.15 -13.11 -13.52
N GLY A 63 3.24 -12.10 -14.39
CA GLY A 63 3.85 -10.80 -14.11
C GLY A 63 3.24 -10.02 -12.93
N SER A 64 1.96 -10.21 -12.61
CA SER A 64 1.35 -9.52 -11.46
C SER A 64 1.57 -10.27 -10.14
N LEU A 65 1.67 -11.59 -10.19
CA LEU A 65 2.06 -12.40 -9.02
C LEU A 65 3.54 -12.19 -8.69
N THR A 66 4.41 -12.17 -9.71
CA THR A 66 5.83 -11.90 -9.52
C THR A 66 6.07 -10.52 -8.93
N ALA A 67 5.29 -9.51 -9.34
CA ALA A 67 5.34 -8.18 -8.75
C ALA A 67 5.09 -8.19 -7.23
N VAL A 68 4.02 -8.85 -6.77
CA VAL A 68 3.71 -8.96 -5.34
C VAL A 68 4.79 -9.74 -4.60
N ALA A 69 5.26 -10.85 -5.19
CA ALA A 69 6.32 -11.67 -4.61
C ALA A 69 7.64 -10.90 -4.46
N VAL A 70 8.03 -10.10 -5.45
CA VAL A 70 9.24 -9.26 -5.40
C VAL A 70 9.12 -8.21 -4.31
N LEU A 71 7.97 -7.55 -4.16
CA LEU A 71 7.75 -6.57 -3.08
C LEU A 71 7.79 -7.23 -1.69
N ALA A 72 7.16 -8.40 -1.55
CA ALA A 72 7.21 -9.16 -0.30
C ALA A 72 8.64 -9.59 0.05
N ALA A 73 9.38 -10.12 -0.92
CA ALA A 73 10.78 -10.51 -0.76
C ALA A 73 11.68 -9.31 -0.40
N ALA A 74 11.48 -8.15 -1.05
CA ALA A 74 12.20 -6.92 -0.73
C ALA A 74 11.91 -6.44 0.69
N SER A 75 10.65 -6.48 1.14
CA SER A 75 10.25 -6.12 2.50
C SER A 75 10.89 -7.05 3.54
N VAL A 76 10.78 -8.36 3.35
CA VAL A 76 11.34 -9.37 4.26
C VAL A 76 12.87 -9.30 4.29
N GLY A 77 13.51 -9.16 3.13
CA GLY A 77 14.97 -9.06 3.03
C GLY A 77 15.52 -7.84 3.77
N LEU A 78 14.87 -6.68 3.64
CA LEU A 78 15.26 -5.48 4.37
C LEU A 78 15.01 -5.61 5.87
N LEU A 79 13.91 -6.25 6.29
CA LEU A 79 13.67 -6.52 7.72
C LEU A 79 14.74 -7.45 8.29
N LEU A 80 15.03 -8.55 7.60
CA LEU A 80 16.01 -9.53 8.05
C LEU A 80 17.38 -8.87 8.16
N GLN A 81 17.78 -8.07 7.17
CA GLN A 81 19.00 -7.29 7.24
C GLN A 81 19.00 -6.28 8.40
N THR A 82 17.86 -5.64 8.67
CA THR A 82 17.73 -4.67 9.77
C THR A 82 18.02 -5.33 11.11
N VAL A 83 17.47 -6.53 11.33
CA VAL A 83 17.67 -7.31 12.56
C VAL A 83 19.09 -7.86 12.65
N THR A 84 19.62 -8.46 11.57
CA THR A 84 20.95 -9.09 11.59
C THR A 84 22.10 -8.09 11.66
N THR A 85 21.86 -6.83 11.25
CA THR A 85 22.85 -5.76 11.31
C THR A 85 22.60 -4.78 12.45
N ALA A 86 21.73 -5.12 13.39
CA ALA A 86 21.53 -4.36 14.61
C ALA A 86 22.78 -4.49 15.51
N ASP A 87 23.25 -3.37 16.04
CA ASP A 87 24.36 -3.35 16.99
C ASP A 87 23.77 -3.48 18.41
N VAL A 88 23.98 -4.64 19.03
CA VAL A 88 23.38 -5.03 20.32
C VAL A 88 24.47 -5.00 21.39
N SER A 89 24.39 -4.03 22.30
CA SER A 89 25.28 -3.91 23.46
C SER A 89 24.77 -4.78 24.59
N THR A 90 25.61 -5.69 25.09
CA THR A 90 25.29 -6.59 26.21
C THR A 90 26.25 -6.40 27.38
N ILE A 91 25.74 -6.49 28.61
CA ILE A 91 26.52 -6.55 29.85
C ILE A 91 26.04 -7.76 30.63
N ALA A 92 26.95 -8.66 31.00
CA ALA A 92 26.63 -9.88 31.75
C ALA A 92 25.46 -10.68 31.13
N ALA A 93 25.51 -10.90 29.80
CA ALA A 93 24.46 -11.57 29.01
C ALA A 93 23.08 -10.88 29.00
N ARG A 94 22.95 -9.67 29.56
CA ARG A 94 21.75 -8.83 29.46
C ARG A 94 21.95 -7.77 28.39
N VAL A 95 20.99 -7.61 27.49
CA VAL A 95 20.98 -6.48 26.53
C VAL A 95 20.81 -5.17 27.31
N VAL A 96 21.65 -4.18 27.03
CA VAL A 96 21.64 -2.86 27.69
C VAL A 96 21.36 -1.74 26.68
N GLY A 97 21.56 -1.99 25.40
CA GLY A 97 21.18 -1.06 24.34
C GLY A 97 21.21 -1.71 22.97
N VAL A 98 20.38 -1.20 22.06
CA VAL A 98 20.34 -1.65 20.66
C VAL A 98 20.35 -0.44 19.74
N ARG A 99 21.29 -0.40 18.81
CA ARG A 99 21.35 0.60 17.74
C ARG A 99 20.90 -0.04 16.43
N LEU A 100 19.64 0.23 16.08
CA LEU A 100 18.98 -0.28 14.88
C LEU A 100 18.99 0.74 13.73
N PRO A 101 19.13 0.31 12.46
CA PRO A 101 18.90 1.17 11.31
C PRO A 101 17.39 1.40 11.11
N ILE A 102 16.82 2.33 11.88
CA ILE A 102 15.38 2.65 11.91
C ILE A 102 14.82 2.98 10.52
N GLY A 103 15.61 3.65 9.66
CA GLY A 103 15.24 3.95 8.29
C GLY A 103 14.94 2.70 7.44
N ASN A 104 15.68 1.61 7.66
CA ASN A 104 15.48 0.36 6.95
C ASN A 104 14.20 -0.35 7.41
N LEU A 105 13.92 -0.33 8.72
CA LEU A 105 12.64 -0.83 9.28
C LEU A 105 11.45 -0.07 8.70
N ALA A 106 11.53 1.26 8.69
CA ALA A 106 10.50 2.13 8.13
C ALA A 106 10.26 1.82 6.64
N LEU A 107 11.33 1.67 5.85
CA LEU A 107 11.21 1.32 4.44
C LEU A 107 10.64 -0.09 4.25
N ALA A 108 11.09 -1.10 5.01
CA ALA A 108 10.56 -2.46 4.95
C ALA A 108 9.05 -2.49 5.23
N ALA A 109 8.60 -1.72 6.23
CA ALA A 109 7.19 -1.55 6.59
C ALA A 109 6.38 -0.85 5.49
N ALA A 110 6.92 0.22 4.89
CA ALA A 110 6.28 0.88 3.76
C ALA A 110 6.12 -0.08 2.56
N ILE A 111 7.17 -0.84 2.23
CA ILE A 111 7.13 -1.83 1.14
C ILE A 111 6.10 -2.93 1.43
N ALA A 112 5.98 -3.41 2.67
CA ALA A 112 4.94 -4.37 3.05
C ALA A 112 3.53 -3.83 2.79
N ALA A 113 3.27 -2.57 3.16
CA ALA A 113 2.01 -1.90 2.87
C ALA A 113 1.80 -1.75 1.35
N THR A 114 2.84 -1.44 0.57
CA THR A 114 2.74 -1.38 -0.89
C THR A 114 2.42 -2.76 -1.50
N ALA A 115 3.00 -3.84 -0.99
CA ALA A 115 2.70 -5.20 -1.42
C ALA A 115 1.23 -5.56 -1.18
N ALA A 116 0.67 -5.15 -0.03
CA ALA A 116 -0.75 -5.32 0.26
C ALA A 116 -1.63 -4.55 -0.74
N THR A 117 -1.28 -3.30 -1.08
CA THR A 117 -2.02 -2.53 -2.10
C THR A 117 -1.90 -3.13 -3.50
N ALA A 118 -0.74 -3.71 -3.86
CA ALA A 118 -0.53 -4.42 -5.12
C ALA A 118 -1.43 -5.67 -5.20
N ALA A 119 -1.54 -6.42 -4.09
CA ALA A 119 -2.42 -7.58 -3.99
C ALA A 119 -3.91 -7.19 -4.09
N ALA A 120 -4.32 -6.05 -3.50
CA ALA A 120 -5.69 -5.56 -3.62
C ALA A 120 -6.10 -5.15 -5.04
N GLN A 121 -5.15 -4.85 -5.93
CA GLN A 121 -5.45 -4.61 -7.35
C GLN A 121 -5.79 -5.89 -8.10
N LEU A 122 -5.34 -7.03 -7.59
CA LEU A 122 -5.65 -8.34 -8.15
C LEU A 122 -7.02 -8.83 -7.66
N ALA A 123 -7.42 -8.50 -6.43
CA ALA A 123 -8.66 -9.01 -5.86
C ALA A 123 -9.94 -8.80 -6.74
N PRO A 124 -10.18 -7.62 -7.35
CA PRO A 124 -11.35 -7.41 -8.21
C PRO A 124 -11.34 -8.24 -9.50
N THR A 125 -10.19 -8.77 -9.92
CA THR A 125 -10.03 -9.48 -11.19
C THR A 125 -9.77 -10.98 -11.02
N THR A 126 -9.39 -11.42 -9.82
CA THR A 126 -8.95 -12.79 -9.54
C THR A 126 -9.87 -13.58 -8.62
N TRP A 127 -10.79 -12.93 -7.89
CA TRP A 127 -11.74 -13.66 -7.06
C TRP A 127 -12.74 -14.39 -7.97
N LEU A 128 -12.42 -15.65 -8.25
CA LEU A 128 -13.39 -16.69 -8.62
C LEU A 128 -14.50 -16.65 -7.56
N SER A 129 -15.64 -16.07 -7.91
CA SER A 129 -16.75 -15.93 -6.98
C SER A 129 -18.06 -16.32 -7.67
N PRO A 130 -19.01 -16.92 -6.93
CA PRO A 130 -20.07 -17.75 -7.47
C PRO A 130 -21.03 -17.00 -8.38
N GLN A 131 -21.76 -17.77 -9.20
CA GLN A 131 -22.80 -17.30 -10.10
C GLN A 131 -23.72 -16.28 -9.41
N GLY A 132 -23.70 -15.02 -9.87
CA GLY A 132 -24.52 -13.93 -9.31
C GLY A 132 -23.95 -12.52 -9.45
N LEU A 133 -22.63 -12.37 -9.62
CA LEU A 133 -21.93 -11.07 -9.66
C LEU A 133 -21.98 -10.34 -11.03
N ASN A 134 -22.92 -10.71 -11.90
CA ASN A 134 -23.22 -9.89 -13.09
C ASN A 134 -23.92 -8.57 -12.71
N ASP A 135 -24.25 -8.38 -11.42
CA ASP A 135 -24.88 -7.19 -10.87
C ASP A 135 -23.85 -6.08 -10.55
N PRO A 136 -23.98 -4.88 -11.14
CA PRO A 136 -23.13 -3.72 -10.82
C PRO A 136 -23.00 -3.39 -9.33
N ALA A 137 -24.03 -3.63 -8.52
CA ALA A 137 -23.97 -3.42 -7.06
C ALA A 137 -22.78 -4.13 -6.39
N SER A 138 -22.35 -5.25 -6.97
CA SER A 138 -21.26 -6.05 -6.45
C SER A 138 -19.86 -5.51 -6.78
N THR A 139 -19.70 -4.84 -7.92
CA THR A 139 -18.44 -4.20 -8.32
C THR A 139 -18.01 -3.11 -7.34
N ARG A 140 -18.96 -2.26 -6.93
CA ARG A 140 -18.73 -1.21 -5.93
C ARG A 140 -18.24 -1.79 -4.60
N TYR A 141 -18.87 -2.86 -4.16
CA TYR A 141 -18.52 -3.53 -2.91
C TYR A 141 -17.12 -4.15 -2.98
N LEU A 142 -16.79 -4.82 -4.09
CA LEU A 142 -15.48 -5.45 -4.29
C LEU A 142 -14.32 -4.45 -4.29
N LEU A 143 -14.44 -3.33 -5.02
CA LEU A 143 -13.42 -2.29 -5.05
C LEU A 143 -13.19 -1.66 -3.66
N ARG A 144 -14.27 -1.31 -2.96
CA ARG A 144 -14.17 -0.69 -1.64
C ARG A 144 -13.55 -1.66 -0.64
N ARG A 145 -14.00 -2.92 -0.65
CA ARG A 145 -13.51 -3.96 0.27
C ARG A 145 -12.05 -4.29 0.01
N SER A 146 -11.60 -4.43 -1.24
CA SER A 146 -10.23 -4.83 -1.53
C SER A 146 -9.21 -3.79 -1.07
N TYR A 147 -9.44 -2.51 -1.35
CA TYR A 147 -8.53 -1.43 -0.96
C TYR A 147 -8.55 -1.15 0.55
N LEU A 148 -9.72 -1.26 1.21
CA LEU A 148 -9.78 -1.19 2.68
C LEU A 148 -9.08 -2.37 3.34
N ALA A 149 -9.26 -3.58 2.81
CA ALA A 149 -8.55 -4.76 3.30
C ALA A 149 -7.04 -4.62 3.11
N ALA A 150 -6.57 -4.06 1.99
CA ALA A 150 -5.15 -3.77 1.81
C ALA A 150 -4.61 -2.72 2.78
N ALA A 151 -5.37 -1.66 3.08
CA ALA A 151 -4.95 -0.66 4.06
C ALA A 151 -4.80 -1.30 5.45
N ALA A 152 -5.79 -2.10 5.87
CA ALA A 152 -5.76 -2.82 7.15
C ALA A 152 -4.62 -3.85 7.20
N ALA A 153 -4.48 -4.69 6.17
CA ALA A 153 -3.43 -5.69 6.07
C ALA A 153 -2.03 -5.05 6.02
N GLY A 154 -1.87 -3.94 5.29
CA GLY A 154 -0.63 -3.18 5.24
C GLY A 154 -0.22 -2.67 6.61
N LEU A 155 -1.13 -2.02 7.35
CA LEU A 155 -0.86 -1.55 8.71
C LEU A 155 -0.57 -2.70 9.67
N ALA A 156 -1.30 -3.82 9.57
CA ALA A 156 -1.06 -5.01 10.39
C ALA A 156 0.33 -5.60 10.15
N LEU A 157 0.73 -5.76 8.88
CA LEU A 157 2.06 -6.24 8.51
C LEU A 157 3.16 -5.29 8.97
N SER A 158 2.98 -3.97 8.83
CA SER A 158 3.92 -2.98 9.34
C SER A 158 4.03 -3.03 10.87
N GLY A 159 2.91 -3.23 11.58
CA GLY A 159 2.89 -3.45 13.01
C GLY A 159 3.68 -4.71 13.40
N LEU A 160 3.49 -5.81 12.66
CA LEU A 160 4.26 -7.05 12.84
C LEU A 160 5.76 -6.85 12.58
N TRP A 161 6.16 -6.01 11.63
CA TRP A 161 7.57 -5.65 11.43
C TRP A 161 8.14 -4.86 12.59
N GLY A 162 7.40 -3.89 13.13
CA GLY A 162 7.82 -3.13 14.31
C GLY A 162 7.98 -4.03 15.55
N LEU A 163 6.99 -4.88 15.83
CA LEU A 163 7.02 -5.81 16.97
C LEU A 163 8.06 -6.92 16.78
N GLY A 164 8.10 -7.53 15.58
CA GLY A 164 9.01 -8.60 15.23
C GLY A 164 10.47 -8.16 15.27
N THR A 165 10.76 -6.90 14.97
CA THR A 165 12.12 -6.34 15.16
C THR A 165 12.52 -6.39 16.64
N GLY A 166 11.63 -5.98 17.55
CA GLY A 166 11.93 -6.02 18.99
C GLY A 166 12.18 -7.43 19.51
N VAL A 167 11.40 -8.42 19.03
CA VAL A 167 11.66 -9.84 19.30
C VAL A 167 13.00 -10.29 18.71
N GLY A 168 13.28 -9.91 17.47
CA GLY A 168 14.50 -10.30 16.75
C GLY A 168 15.79 -9.78 17.40
N VAL A 169 15.77 -8.58 17.99
CA VAL A 169 16.93 -8.01 18.70
C VAL A 169 16.94 -8.29 20.20
N GLY A 170 15.90 -8.92 20.76
CA GLY A 170 15.78 -9.17 22.19
C GLY A 170 15.58 -7.91 23.05
N TRP A 171 15.15 -6.81 22.45
CA TRP A 171 14.92 -5.52 23.11
C TRP A 171 13.63 -4.89 22.61
N THR A 172 12.71 -4.56 23.52
CA THR A 172 11.42 -3.95 23.15
C THR A 172 11.50 -2.43 23.30
N ASP A 173 11.34 -1.72 22.19
CA ASP A 173 11.27 -0.25 22.17
C ASP A 173 10.02 0.19 21.40
N PRO A 174 9.12 1.02 21.99
CA PRO A 174 7.94 1.54 21.29
C PRO A 174 8.29 2.34 20.02
N GLN A 175 9.50 2.84 19.89
CA GLN A 175 9.96 3.54 18.69
C GLN A 175 9.95 2.63 17.45
N TYR A 176 10.23 1.33 17.57
CA TYR A 176 10.25 0.42 16.42
C TYR A 176 8.86 0.32 15.78
N LEU A 177 7.83 0.18 16.62
CA LEU A 177 6.44 0.18 16.18
C LEU A 177 6.04 1.54 15.60
N ARG A 178 6.39 2.64 16.28
CA ARG A 178 6.08 4.00 15.82
C ARG A 178 6.62 4.25 14.42
N TRP A 179 7.90 3.98 14.18
CA TRP A 179 8.53 4.24 12.89
C TRP A 179 7.97 3.37 11.76
N ALA A 180 7.72 2.08 12.03
CA ALA A 180 7.09 1.18 11.08
C ALA A 180 5.68 1.66 10.67
N LEU A 181 4.86 2.06 11.64
CA LEU A 181 3.51 2.57 11.38
C LEU A 181 3.52 3.94 10.70
N THR A 182 4.41 4.86 11.09
CA THR A 182 4.49 6.19 10.46
C THR A 182 4.85 6.11 8.97
N ALA A 183 5.70 5.16 8.59
CA ALA A 183 6.09 4.97 7.20
C ALA A 183 4.98 4.31 6.35
N ALA A 184 4.18 3.44 6.98
CA ALA A 184 3.05 2.77 6.32
C ALA A 184 1.78 3.62 6.26
N ALA A 185 1.62 4.59 7.16
CA ALA A 185 0.42 5.41 7.28
C ALA A 185 0.02 6.13 5.97
N PRO A 186 0.95 6.78 5.22
CA PRO A 186 0.61 7.39 3.94
C PRO A 186 0.09 6.38 2.91
N VAL A 187 0.65 5.17 2.88
CA VAL A 187 0.23 4.09 1.99
C VAL A 187 -1.18 3.63 2.35
N ALA A 188 -1.45 3.40 3.64
CA ALA A 188 -2.78 3.01 4.12
C ALA A 188 -3.83 4.11 3.87
N ALA A 189 -3.50 5.37 4.15
CA ALA A 189 -4.36 6.52 3.87
C ALA A 189 -4.69 6.62 2.38
N SER A 190 -3.71 6.43 1.50
CA SER A 190 -3.94 6.41 0.05
C SER A 190 -4.92 5.30 -0.34
N GLY A 191 -4.80 4.10 0.24
CA GLY A 191 -5.70 2.98 0.01
C GLY A 191 -7.14 3.28 0.44
N ILE A 192 -7.33 3.93 1.59
CA ILE A 192 -8.65 4.36 2.07
C ILE A 192 -9.26 5.39 1.11
N ILE A 193 -8.49 6.41 0.69
CA ILE A 193 -8.95 7.43 -0.26
C ILE A 193 -9.36 6.78 -1.59
N ILE A 194 -8.54 5.87 -2.10
CA ILE A 194 -8.84 5.13 -3.34
C ILE A 194 -10.11 4.29 -3.17
N ALA A 195 -10.29 3.58 -2.04
CA ALA A 195 -11.47 2.77 -1.78
C ALA A 195 -12.77 3.59 -1.79
N VAL A 196 -12.71 4.84 -1.32
CA VAL A 196 -13.85 5.77 -1.27
C VAL A 196 -14.11 6.41 -2.64
N ALA A 197 -13.05 6.78 -3.36
CA ALA A 197 -13.15 7.50 -4.63
C ALA A 197 -13.40 6.59 -5.84
N SER A 198 -12.80 5.39 -5.86
CA SER A 198 -12.80 4.51 -7.04
C SER A 198 -14.18 4.11 -7.55
N PRO A 199 -15.23 3.91 -6.72
CA PRO A 199 -16.55 3.58 -7.23
C PRO A 199 -17.19 4.68 -8.09
N ARG A 200 -16.74 5.94 -7.93
CA ARG A 200 -17.26 7.11 -8.65
C ARG A 200 -16.50 7.39 -9.96
N LEU A 201 -15.45 6.63 -10.27
CA LEU A 201 -14.70 6.78 -11.52
C LEU A 201 -15.61 6.58 -12.73
N PRO A 202 -15.54 7.42 -13.77
CA PRO A 202 -16.21 7.15 -15.04
C PRO A 202 -15.72 5.84 -15.66
N ALA A 203 -16.63 4.99 -16.13
CA ALA A 203 -16.29 3.65 -16.64
C ALA A 203 -15.28 3.70 -17.81
N ALA A 204 -15.39 4.71 -18.66
CA ALA A 204 -14.49 4.91 -19.80
C ALA A 204 -13.02 5.09 -19.39
N ARG A 205 -12.74 5.59 -18.16
CA ARG A 205 -11.37 5.83 -17.66
C ARG A 205 -10.78 4.64 -16.92
N LEU A 206 -11.59 3.62 -16.63
CA LEU A 206 -11.18 2.51 -15.79
C LEU A 206 -10.01 1.69 -16.39
N VAL A 207 -10.01 1.55 -17.73
CA VAL A 207 -8.97 0.83 -18.48
C VAL A 207 -7.62 1.56 -18.39
N ASP A 208 -7.62 2.89 -18.41
CA ASP A 208 -6.40 3.71 -18.31
C ASP A 208 -5.95 3.92 -16.87
N TRP A 209 -6.90 3.90 -15.92
CA TRP A 209 -6.65 4.07 -14.51
C TRP A 209 -5.92 2.86 -13.91
N LEU A 210 -6.38 1.63 -14.21
CA LEU A 210 -5.87 0.40 -13.57
C LEU A 210 -4.34 0.21 -13.74
N PRO A 211 -3.74 0.39 -14.94
CA PRO A 211 -2.29 0.30 -15.11
C PRO A 211 -1.52 1.38 -14.36
N ARG A 212 -2.08 2.59 -14.22
CA ARG A 212 -1.44 3.72 -13.53
C ARG A 212 -1.38 3.55 -12.02
N MET A 213 -2.26 2.73 -11.46
CA MET A 213 -2.26 2.40 -10.04
C MET A 213 -1.24 1.31 -9.68
N ARG A 214 -0.63 0.63 -10.67
CA ARG A 214 0.38 -0.40 -10.37
C ARG A 214 1.60 0.22 -9.69
N PRO A 215 2.04 -0.33 -8.53
CA PRO A 215 3.18 0.22 -7.82
C PRO A 215 4.47 0.11 -8.65
N PRO A 216 5.45 0.98 -8.40
CA PRO A 216 6.72 0.99 -9.11
C PRO A 216 7.64 -0.14 -8.59
N VAL A 217 7.33 -1.38 -8.97
CA VAL A 217 8.01 -2.60 -8.49
C VAL A 217 9.51 -2.56 -8.75
N TRP A 218 9.92 -2.19 -9.97
CA TRP A 218 11.34 -2.14 -10.34
C TRP A 218 12.12 -1.11 -9.51
N PRO A 219 11.68 0.16 -9.40
CA PRO A 219 12.31 1.09 -8.48
C PRO A 219 12.38 0.59 -7.03
N ILE A 220 11.33 -0.07 -6.52
CA ILE A 220 11.34 -0.60 -5.15
C ILE A 220 12.37 -1.72 -4.99
N ALA A 221 12.45 -2.64 -5.94
CA ALA A 221 13.46 -3.70 -5.93
C ALA A 221 14.89 -3.14 -6.00
N VAL A 222 15.13 -2.15 -6.87
CA VAL A 222 16.43 -1.48 -7.00
C VAL A 222 16.80 -0.71 -5.74
N ALA A 223 15.85 -0.03 -5.10
CA ALA A 223 16.07 0.65 -3.83
C ALA A 223 16.39 -0.35 -2.70
N ALA A 224 15.65 -1.46 -2.61
CA ALA A 224 15.90 -2.49 -1.61
C ALA A 224 17.29 -3.13 -1.80
N ALA A 225 17.68 -3.42 -3.05
CA ALA A 225 19.02 -3.89 -3.37
C ALA A 225 20.09 -2.85 -3.02
N GLY A 226 19.84 -1.56 -3.33
CA GLY A 226 20.72 -0.46 -2.99
C GLY A 226 20.95 -0.35 -1.48
N VAL A 227 19.87 -0.26 -0.69
CA VAL A 227 19.94 -0.23 0.78
C VAL A 227 20.65 -1.46 1.32
N TYR A 228 20.37 -2.63 0.76
CA TYR A 228 21.05 -3.87 1.15
C TYR A 228 22.55 -3.77 0.95
N LEU A 229 22.97 -3.30 -0.23
CA LEU A 229 24.36 -3.22 -0.63
C LEU A 229 25.12 -2.13 0.16
N VAL A 230 24.52 -0.97 0.42
CA VAL A 230 25.12 0.05 1.29
C VAL A 230 25.30 -0.48 2.70
N ARG A 231 24.30 -1.17 3.26
CA ARG A 231 24.40 -1.69 4.62
C ARG A 231 25.44 -2.79 4.70
N ALA A 232 25.44 -3.72 3.74
CA ALA A 232 26.45 -4.76 3.62
C ALA A 232 27.87 -4.16 3.62
N ALA A 233 28.11 -3.07 2.88
CA ALA A 233 29.41 -2.41 2.80
C ALA A 233 29.96 -1.91 4.15
N TYR A 234 29.06 -1.57 5.09
CA TYR A 234 29.45 -1.06 6.41
C TYR A 234 29.39 -2.09 7.53
N THR A 235 28.72 -3.22 7.33
CA THR A 235 28.45 -4.20 8.41
C THR A 235 29.07 -5.56 8.17
N LEU A 236 29.26 -5.97 6.92
CA LEU A 236 30.03 -7.17 6.62
C LEU A 236 31.50 -6.77 6.61
N THR A 237 32.32 -7.54 7.33
CA THR A 237 33.77 -7.52 7.17
C THR A 237 34.05 -8.09 5.78
N PHE A 238 33.91 -7.26 4.76
CA PHE A 238 34.37 -7.63 3.43
C PHE A 238 35.85 -7.96 3.57
N PRO A 239 36.32 -9.15 3.14
CA PRO A 239 37.74 -9.30 2.93
C PRO A 239 38.11 -8.19 1.96
N ASN A 240 39.08 -7.37 2.37
CA ASN A 240 39.56 -6.23 1.60
C ASN A 240 40.12 -6.64 0.21
N ASP A 241 40.02 -7.92 -0.16
CA ASP A 241 40.72 -8.53 -1.27
C ASP A 241 39.84 -8.74 -2.51
N LEU A 242 38.51 -8.58 -2.46
CA LEU A 242 37.68 -8.69 -3.68
C LEU A 242 37.45 -7.35 -4.41
N THR A 243 37.56 -6.21 -3.72
CA THR A 243 37.59 -4.86 -4.35
C THR A 243 38.43 -3.80 -3.61
N GLY A 244 39.03 -4.06 -2.44
CA GLY A 244 39.89 -3.10 -1.73
C GLY A 244 39.24 -1.84 -1.15
N MET A 245 37.97 -1.55 -1.48
CA MET A 245 37.37 -0.25 -1.19
C MET A 245 35.88 -0.36 -0.79
N PRO A 246 35.55 -0.51 0.51
CA PRO A 246 34.17 -0.47 1.00
C PRO A 246 33.39 0.79 0.57
N GLY A 247 34.10 1.88 0.26
CA GLY A 247 33.52 3.10 -0.32
C GLY A 247 32.88 2.90 -1.69
N LEU A 248 33.43 2.04 -2.57
CA LEU A 248 32.86 1.80 -3.91
C LEU A 248 31.55 1.01 -3.84
N THR A 249 31.50 -0.01 -2.98
CA THR A 249 30.27 -0.78 -2.73
C THR A 249 29.20 0.15 -2.15
N ALA A 250 29.52 0.93 -1.11
CA ALA A 250 28.58 1.90 -0.55
C ALA A 250 28.10 2.94 -1.58
N ALA A 251 29.01 3.48 -2.39
CA ALA A 251 28.68 4.44 -3.45
C ALA A 251 27.75 3.82 -4.52
N LEU A 252 28.00 2.58 -4.92
CA LEU A 252 27.16 1.86 -5.88
C LEU A 252 25.76 1.60 -5.30
N GLY A 253 25.66 1.19 -4.04
CA GLY A 253 24.37 0.99 -3.37
C GLY A 253 23.57 2.28 -3.26
N ALA A 254 24.25 3.39 -2.93
CA ALA A 254 23.64 4.71 -2.86
C ALA A 254 23.24 5.24 -4.23
N ALA A 255 24.04 5.00 -5.27
CA ALA A 255 23.71 5.30 -6.67
C ALA A 255 22.44 4.58 -7.11
N LEU A 256 22.30 3.28 -6.79
CA LEU A 256 21.07 2.52 -7.04
C LEU A 256 19.87 3.12 -6.32
N LEU A 257 20.04 3.52 -5.06
CA LEU A 257 18.99 4.18 -4.30
C LEU A 257 18.59 5.53 -4.92
N GLY A 258 19.56 6.34 -5.38
CA GLY A 258 19.32 7.59 -6.08
C GLY A 258 18.57 7.40 -7.41
N ALA A 259 18.98 6.39 -8.20
CA ALA A 259 18.29 6.00 -9.43
C ALA A 259 16.84 5.55 -9.16
N ALA A 260 16.63 4.76 -8.11
CA ALA A 260 15.32 4.31 -7.70
C ALA A 260 14.43 5.48 -7.24
N THR A 261 14.96 6.42 -6.45
CA THR A 261 14.25 7.63 -6.03
C THR A 261 13.81 8.43 -7.26
N ALA A 262 14.72 8.70 -8.20
CA ALA A 262 14.43 9.39 -9.44
C ALA A 262 13.33 8.69 -10.25
N ALA A 263 13.44 7.37 -10.43
CA ALA A 263 12.47 6.57 -11.17
C ALA A 263 11.09 6.49 -10.49
N THR A 264 11.04 6.61 -9.16
CA THR A 264 9.79 6.58 -8.38
C THR A 264 9.05 7.91 -8.48
N VAL A 265 9.75 9.04 -8.41
CA VAL A 265 9.13 10.39 -8.41
C VAL A 265 8.77 10.84 -9.84
N THR A 266 9.48 10.37 -10.86
CA THR A 266 9.29 10.85 -12.24
C THR A 266 8.60 9.81 -13.14
N ARG A 267 7.65 10.26 -13.95
CA ARG A 267 6.97 9.42 -14.96
C ARG A 267 7.50 9.63 -16.39
N HIS A 268 7.98 10.84 -16.71
CA HIS A 268 8.51 11.17 -18.04
C HIS A 268 10.01 10.84 -18.15
N LEU A 269 10.41 10.23 -19.26
CA LEU A 269 11.79 9.77 -19.49
C LEU A 269 12.81 10.92 -19.44
N GLY A 270 12.52 12.07 -20.08
CA GLY A 270 13.44 13.22 -20.09
C GLY A 270 13.69 13.80 -18.69
N ILE A 271 12.62 14.03 -17.92
CA ILE A 271 12.71 14.50 -16.52
C ILE A 271 13.43 13.44 -15.68
N ARG A 272 13.13 12.15 -15.89
CA ARG A 272 13.79 11.05 -15.18
C ARG A 272 15.30 11.07 -15.39
N ILE A 273 15.76 11.22 -16.63
CA ILE A 273 17.20 11.27 -16.95
C ILE A 273 17.85 12.48 -16.26
N ALA A 274 17.24 13.67 -16.36
CA ALA A 274 17.77 14.87 -15.71
C ALA A 274 17.87 14.71 -14.18
N VAL A 275 16.82 14.15 -13.57
CA VAL A 275 16.77 13.90 -12.12
C VAL A 275 17.75 12.79 -11.72
N MET A 276 17.92 11.73 -12.54
CA MET A 276 18.92 10.67 -12.32
C MET A 276 20.34 11.22 -12.37
N LEU A 277 20.65 12.10 -13.33
CA LEU A 277 21.97 12.73 -13.46
C LEU A 277 22.36 13.54 -12.22
N ILE A 278 21.39 13.98 -11.42
CA ILE A 278 21.63 14.70 -10.15
C ILE A 278 21.64 13.71 -8.97
N LEU A 279 20.60 12.89 -8.82
CA LEU A 279 20.43 12.03 -7.64
C LEU A 279 21.44 10.89 -7.56
N VAL A 280 21.82 10.28 -8.68
CA VAL A 280 22.77 9.16 -8.70
C VAL A 280 24.14 9.58 -8.14
N PRO A 281 24.83 10.61 -8.71
CA PRO A 281 26.09 11.07 -8.14
C PRO A 281 25.89 11.72 -6.76
N GLY A 282 24.80 12.46 -6.54
CA GLY A 282 24.53 13.09 -5.25
C GLY A 282 24.44 12.08 -4.09
N TYR A 283 23.73 10.96 -4.29
CA TYR A 283 23.62 9.90 -3.29
C TYR A 283 24.96 9.19 -3.10
N ALA A 284 25.68 8.90 -4.19
CA ALA A 284 26.98 8.24 -4.15
C ALA A 284 28.05 9.08 -3.43
N LEU A 285 28.01 10.41 -3.56
CA LEU A 285 28.97 11.32 -2.92
C LEU A 285 28.72 11.52 -1.43
N VAL A 286 27.45 11.54 -1.02
CA VAL A 286 27.05 11.88 0.36
C VAL A 286 26.95 10.63 1.25
N VAL A 287 27.04 9.42 0.68
CA VAL A 287 26.88 8.18 1.45
C VAL A 287 27.98 7.99 2.49
N THR A 288 27.54 7.88 3.74
CA THR A 288 28.34 7.60 4.93
C THR A 288 27.47 6.83 5.93
N VAL A 289 28.07 6.31 6.99
CA VAL A 289 27.35 5.68 8.11
C VAL A 289 26.30 6.61 8.72
N ASN A 290 26.54 7.93 8.71
CA ASN A 290 25.64 8.94 9.30
C ASN A 290 24.53 9.37 8.33
N THR A 291 24.74 9.27 7.02
CA THR A 291 23.80 9.75 6.01
C THR A 291 22.89 8.65 5.46
N ILE A 292 23.27 7.37 5.57
CA ILE A 292 22.48 6.24 5.04
C ILE A 292 21.01 6.27 5.51
N GLY A 293 20.77 6.59 6.79
CA GLY A 293 19.41 6.67 7.33
C GLY A 293 18.55 7.74 6.64
N TYR A 294 19.14 8.89 6.32
CA TYR A 294 18.46 9.97 5.60
C TYR A 294 18.20 9.60 4.13
N LEU A 295 19.14 8.94 3.45
CA LEU A 295 18.94 8.49 2.08
C LEU A 295 17.81 7.45 1.99
N THR A 296 17.77 6.48 2.90
CA THR A 296 16.68 5.49 2.98
C THR A 296 15.34 6.14 3.31
N ALA A 297 15.31 7.11 4.25
CA ALA A 297 14.10 7.86 4.58
C ALA A 297 13.61 8.70 3.40
N THR A 298 14.52 9.28 2.60
CA THR A 298 14.17 10.05 1.39
C THR A 298 13.48 9.15 0.36
N TYR A 299 13.97 7.91 0.18
CA TYR A 299 13.28 6.94 -0.67
C TYR A 299 11.89 6.54 -0.13
N ALA A 300 11.77 6.32 1.18
CA ALA A 300 10.46 6.04 1.80
C ALA A 300 9.48 7.20 1.61
N ALA A 301 9.95 8.45 1.70
CA ALA A 301 9.15 9.64 1.41
C ALA A 301 8.73 9.72 -0.06
N ALA A 302 9.63 9.39 -1.00
CA ALA A 302 9.31 9.31 -2.42
C ALA A 302 8.24 8.23 -2.72
N LEU A 303 8.31 7.10 -2.02
CA LEU A 303 7.31 6.03 -2.13
C LEU A 303 5.94 6.47 -1.57
N ALA A 304 5.93 7.13 -0.41
CA ALA A 304 4.72 7.72 0.15
C ALA A 304 4.10 8.77 -0.78
N TRP A 305 4.94 9.64 -1.37
CA TRP A 305 4.51 10.62 -2.36
C TRP A 305 3.87 9.97 -3.57
N TRP A 306 4.44 8.89 -4.10
CA TRP A 306 3.87 8.15 -5.23
C TRP A 306 2.46 7.64 -4.92
N HIS A 307 2.24 7.09 -3.71
CA HIS A 307 0.93 6.63 -3.26
C HIS A 307 -0.09 7.78 -3.13
N LEU A 308 0.33 8.91 -2.55
CA LEU A 308 -0.52 10.10 -2.45
C LEU A 308 -0.85 10.69 -3.83
N ALA A 309 0.11 10.71 -4.76
CA ALA A 309 -0.11 11.12 -6.14
C ALA A 309 -1.11 10.20 -6.87
N ALA A 310 -1.05 8.88 -6.63
CA ALA A 310 -2.01 7.93 -7.17
C ALA A 310 -3.43 8.14 -6.60
N ALA A 311 -3.55 8.38 -5.29
CA ALA A 311 -4.83 8.68 -4.65
C ALA A 311 -5.44 10.01 -5.12
N THR A 312 -4.63 11.07 -5.20
CA THR A 312 -5.09 12.38 -5.69
C THR A 312 -5.53 12.32 -7.15
N HIS A 313 -4.82 11.60 -8.02
CA HIS A 313 -5.26 11.35 -9.39
C HIS A 313 -6.61 10.63 -9.43
N THR A 314 -6.80 9.61 -8.59
CA THR A 314 -8.07 8.87 -8.48
C THR A 314 -9.22 9.80 -8.08
N VAL A 315 -9.00 10.69 -7.11
CA VAL A 315 -10.00 11.69 -6.69
C VAL A 315 -10.32 12.67 -7.81
N ARG A 316 -9.30 13.15 -8.55
CA ARG A 316 -9.48 14.06 -9.69
C ARG A 316 -10.34 13.44 -10.79
N GLU A 317 -10.11 12.16 -11.11
CA GLU A 317 -10.89 11.46 -12.14
C GLU A 317 -12.29 11.08 -11.68
N ALA A 318 -12.48 10.81 -10.39
CA ALA A 318 -13.76 10.48 -9.80
C ALA A 318 -14.69 11.70 -9.62
N ALA A 319 -14.15 12.92 -9.58
CA ALA A 319 -14.91 14.14 -9.37
C ALA A 319 -14.37 15.32 -10.21
N PRO A 320 -14.49 15.28 -11.55
CA PRO A 320 -13.92 16.30 -12.43
C PRO A 320 -14.52 17.70 -12.23
N ASN A 321 -15.74 17.79 -11.69
CA ASN A 321 -16.47 19.05 -11.52
C ASN A 321 -16.40 19.64 -10.10
N ASN A 322 -15.71 19.01 -9.16
CA ASN A 322 -15.62 19.50 -7.78
C ASN A 322 -14.69 20.73 -7.69
N PRO A 323 -15.06 21.81 -6.97
CA PRO A 323 -14.19 22.98 -6.80
C PRO A 323 -12.80 22.63 -6.24
N VAL A 324 -12.69 21.61 -5.39
CA VAL A 324 -11.41 21.14 -4.82
C VAL A 324 -10.51 20.51 -5.89
N THR A 325 -11.07 19.76 -6.84
CA THR A 325 -10.29 19.15 -7.94
C THR A 325 -9.89 20.19 -8.98
N ARG A 326 -10.70 21.25 -9.19
CA ARG A 326 -10.30 22.41 -10.02
C ARG A 326 -9.17 23.22 -9.40
N TRP A 327 -9.16 23.40 -8.08
CA TRP A 327 -8.05 24.07 -7.40
C TRP A 327 -6.75 23.28 -7.57
N LEU A 328 -6.81 21.95 -7.41
CA LEU A 328 -5.69 21.04 -7.65
C LEU A 328 -5.17 21.02 -9.10
N THR A 329 -5.93 21.49 -10.10
CA THR A 329 -5.47 21.61 -11.49
C THR A 329 -4.74 22.92 -11.80
N ARG A 330 -4.80 23.91 -10.90
CA ARG A 330 -4.12 25.21 -11.06
C ARG A 330 -2.76 25.28 -10.34
N VAL A 331 -2.44 24.27 -9.52
CA VAL A 331 -1.17 24.10 -8.80
C VAL A 331 -0.39 22.97 -9.45
#